data_AF-A0A2D5HLC0-F1
#
_entry.id   AF-A0A2D5HLC0-F1
#
_cell.length_a   1.000
_cell.length_b   1.000
_cell.length_c   1.000
_cell.angle_alpha   90.00
_cell.angle_beta   90.00
_cell.angle_gamma   90.00
#
_symmetry.space_group_name_H-M   'P 1'
#
loop_
_entity.id
_entity.type
_entity.pdbx_description
1 polymer ?
#
loop_
_entity_poly.entity_id
_entity_poly.type
_entity_poly.pdbx_seq_one_letter_code
_entity_poly.pdbx_strand_id
1 'polypeptide(L)'
;MKKNNFYKVKDLKDLVKTAFLNSNVSKLNAEVVAEALVKAEIDGKYGHGLSRVTSYSAQAKVGKVDGYAVPKVNQTLPSVLSIDASNGFAYP
;
A
#
# COMPACT_ATOMS: atom_id res chain seq x y z
N MET A 1 6.69 -19.37 24.50
CA MET A 1 6.92 -17.90 24.48
C MET A 1 7.04 -17.46 23.03
N LYS A 2 6.22 -16.52 22.55
CA LYS A 2 6.42 -15.93 21.22
C LYS A 2 7.75 -15.15 21.26
N LYS A 3 8.68 -15.46 20.35
CA LYS A 3 9.91 -14.65 20.21
C LYS A 3 9.48 -13.24 19.76
N ASN A 4 9.82 -12.23 20.56
CA ASN A 4 9.70 -10.84 20.11
C ASN A 4 10.86 -10.57 19.16
N ASN A 5 10.59 -10.61 17.87
CA ASN A 5 11.52 -10.18 16.84
C ASN A 5 11.34 -8.68 16.64
N PHE A 6 12.39 -7.90 16.91
CA PHE A 6 12.45 -6.49 16.56
C PHE A 6 13.03 -6.35 15.16
N TYR A 7 12.38 -5.54 14.32
CA TYR A 7 12.84 -5.23 12.97
C TYR A 7 13.13 -3.73 12.87
N LYS A 8 14.19 -3.35 12.15
CA LYS A 8 14.35 -1.93 11.79
C LYS A 8 13.22 -1.54 10.85
N VAL A 9 12.65 -0.36 11.06
CA VAL A 9 11.54 0.16 10.25
C VAL A 9 11.90 0.17 8.76
N LYS A 10 13.15 0.53 8.42
CA LYS A 10 13.64 0.51 7.04
C LYS A 10 13.58 -0.90 6.44
N ASP A 11 14.12 -1.90 7.13
CA ASP A 11 14.18 -3.28 6.64
C ASP A 11 12.77 -3.86 6.45
N LEU A 12 11.84 -3.50 7.34
CA LEU A 12 10.44 -3.89 7.22
C LEU A 12 9.76 -3.24 6.01
N LYS A 13 9.98 -1.94 5.77
CA LYS A 13 9.45 -1.25 4.59
C LYS A 13 10.00 -1.83 3.29
N ASP A 14 11.31 -2.12 3.25
CA ASP A 14 11.96 -2.70 2.08
C ASP A 14 11.39 -4.09 1.77
N LEU A 15 11.13 -4.91 2.80
CA LEU A 15 10.50 -6.22 2.65
C LEU A 15 9.07 -6.12 2.09
N VAL A 16 8.25 -5.23 2.65
CA VAL A 16 6.86 -5.03 2.20
C VAL A 16 6.82 -4.48 0.77
N LYS A 17 7.66 -3.48 0.46
CA LYS A 17 7.81 -2.93 -0.90
C LYS A 17 8.19 -4.02 -1.90
N THR A 18 9.14 -4.89 -1.54
CA THR A 18 9.57 -6.01 -2.39
C THR A 18 8.43 -6.98 -2.67
N ALA A 19 7.59 -7.28 -1.67
CA ALA A 19 6.41 -8.11 -1.86
C ALA A 19 5.43 -7.50 -2.89
N PHE A 20 5.23 -6.18 -2.86
CA PHE A 20 4.37 -5.50 -3.84
C PHE A 20 4.97 -5.45 -5.25
N LEU A 21 6.27 -5.16 -5.37
CA LEU A 21 6.97 -5.20 -6.66
C LEU A 21 6.85 -6.58 -7.32
N ASN A 22 6.93 -7.65 -6.54
CA ASN A 22 6.74 -9.03 -7.00
C ASN A 22 5.27 -9.42 -7.25
N SER A 23 4.34 -8.48 -7.08
CA SER A 23 2.89 -8.70 -7.14
C SER A 23 2.21 -7.75 -8.15
N ASN A 24 2.91 -7.35 -9.20
CA ASN A 24 2.38 -6.49 -10.26
C ASN A 24 1.96 -5.08 -9.77
N VAL A 25 2.80 -4.47 -8.94
CA VAL A 25 2.61 -3.09 -8.44
C VAL A 25 3.76 -2.20 -8.88
N SER A 26 3.46 -0.97 -9.30
CA SER A 26 4.47 0.02 -9.68
C SER A 26 5.40 0.36 -8.50
N LYS A 27 6.62 0.81 -8.79
CA LYS A 27 7.58 1.21 -7.74
C LYS A 27 7.03 2.30 -6.83
N LEU A 28 6.33 3.29 -7.40
CA LEU A 28 5.74 4.40 -6.65
C LEU A 28 4.65 3.89 -5.70
N ASN A 29 3.68 3.14 -6.22
CA ASN A 29 2.57 2.63 -5.43
C ASN A 29 3.05 1.65 -4.34
N ALA A 30 4.03 0.79 -4.65
CA ALA A 30 4.62 -0.14 -3.69
C ALA A 30 5.28 0.60 -2.51
N GLU A 31 5.93 1.73 -2.75
CA GLU A 31 6.57 2.54 -1.71
C GLU A 31 5.54 3.23 -0.81
N VAL A 32 4.53 3.84 -1.42
CA VAL A 32 3.42 4.51 -0.73
C VAL A 32 2.66 3.53 0.17
N VAL A 33 2.23 2.39 -0.39
CA VAL A 33 1.48 1.37 0.36
C VAL A 33 2.35 0.75 1.46
N ALA A 34 3.63 0.46 1.18
CA ALA A 34 4.54 -0.08 2.20
C ALA A 34 4.75 0.87 3.38
N GLU A 35 4.92 2.17 3.11
CA GLU A 35 5.04 3.20 4.15
C GLU A 35 3.80 3.22 5.04
N ALA A 36 2.60 3.23 4.43
CA ALA A 36 1.35 3.29 5.17
C ALA A 36 1.09 2.04 6.02
N LEU A 37 1.35 0.84 5.48
CA LEU A 37 1.18 -0.41 6.23
C LEU A 37 2.17 -0.52 7.40
N VAL A 38 3.43 -0.11 7.20
CA VAL A 38 4.41 -0.13 8.30
C VAL A 38 4.08 0.90 9.36
N LYS A 39 3.61 2.10 9.00
CA LYS A 39 3.11 3.09 9.96
C LYS A 39 1.94 2.53 10.78
N ALA A 40 0.96 1.90 10.13
CA ALA A 40 -0.16 1.30 10.82
C ALA A 40 0.26 0.18 11.79
N GLU A 41 1.28 -0.61 11.43
CA GLU A 41 1.86 -1.62 12.32
C GLU A 41 2.50 -0.99 13.56
N ILE A 42 3.31 0.06 13.37
CA ILE A 42 3.98 0.79 14.46
C ILE A 42 2.97 1.44 15.40
N ASP A 43 1.87 1.96 14.85
CA ASP A 43 0.73 2.52 15.59
C ASP A 43 -0.07 1.46 16.38
N GLY A 44 0.25 0.16 16.25
CA GLY A 44 -0.50 -0.93 16.88
C GLY A 44 -1.82 -1.26 16.19
N LYS A 45 -2.08 -0.71 15.00
CA LYS A 45 -3.27 -1.00 14.18
C LYS A 45 -3.05 -2.26 13.35
N TYR A 46 -2.76 -3.39 13.99
CA TYR A 46 -2.31 -4.63 13.33
C TYR A 46 -3.26 -5.12 12.22
N GLY A 47 -4.58 -4.94 12.38
CA GLY A 47 -5.58 -5.27 11.36
C GLY A 47 -5.54 -4.40 10.10
N HIS A 48 -4.70 -3.36 10.06
CA HIS A 48 -4.50 -2.44 8.94
C HIS A 48 -3.00 -2.31 8.57
N GLY A 49 -2.11 -3.02 9.27
CA GLY A 49 -0.67 -3.02 9.05
C GLY A 49 -0.20 -4.22 8.23
N LEU A 50 0.81 -4.94 8.73
CA LEU A 50 1.47 -6.02 8.00
C LEU A 50 0.52 -7.17 7.63
N SER A 51 -0.58 -7.35 8.39
CA SER A 51 -1.59 -8.37 8.11
C SER A 51 -2.24 -8.22 6.73
N ARG A 52 -2.14 -7.04 6.10
CA ARG A 52 -2.75 -6.76 4.79
C ARG A 52 -1.87 -7.11 3.61
N VAL A 53 -0.55 -7.21 3.79
CA VAL A 53 0.44 -7.37 2.70
C VAL A 53 0.06 -8.54 1.79
N THR A 54 -0.17 -9.73 2.34
CA THR A 54 -0.52 -10.92 1.55
C THR A 54 -1.80 -10.73 0.74
N SER A 55 -2.84 -10.16 1.36
CA SER A 55 -4.12 -9.97 0.68
C SER A 55 -4.03 -8.94 -0.45
N TYR A 56 -3.30 -7.85 -0.26
CA TYR A 56 -3.12 -6.81 -1.27
C TYR A 56 -2.21 -7.24 -2.41
N SER A 57 -1.13 -7.96 -2.10
CA SER A 57 -0.31 -8.63 -3.10
C SER A 57 -1.14 -9.57 -3.98
N ALA A 58 -2.00 -10.41 -3.36
CA ALA A 58 -2.87 -11.31 -4.11
C ALA A 58 -3.87 -10.54 -5.00
N GLN A 59 -4.47 -9.47 -4.47
CA GLN A 59 -5.42 -8.64 -5.22
C GLN A 59 -4.79 -7.95 -6.43
N ALA A 60 -3.59 -7.38 -6.27
CA ALA A 60 -2.86 -6.77 -7.38
C ALA A 60 -2.44 -7.81 -8.42
N LYS A 61 -1.98 -8.97 -7.98
CA LYS A 61 -1.55 -10.06 -8.86
C LYS A 61 -2.68 -10.57 -9.78
N VAL A 62 -3.93 -10.58 -9.30
CA VAL A 62 -5.10 -10.99 -10.09
C VAL A 62 -5.83 -9.81 -10.77
N GLY A 63 -5.29 -8.59 -10.66
CA GLY A 63 -5.89 -7.39 -11.26
C GLY A 63 -7.17 -6.89 -10.58
N LYS A 64 -7.49 -7.37 -9.37
CA LYS A 64 -8.59 -6.80 -8.57
C LYS A 64 -8.27 -5.37 -8.11
N VAL A 65 -6.99 -5.11 -7.87
CA VAL A 65 -6.45 -3.76 -7.70
C VAL A 65 -5.48 -3.52 -8.84
N ASP A 66 -5.59 -2.39 -9.54
CA ASP A 66 -4.59 -2.01 -10.52
C ASP A 66 -3.36 -1.44 -9.80
N GLY A 67 -2.31 -2.26 -9.71
CA GLY A 67 -1.06 -1.88 -9.06
C GLY A 67 -0.28 -0.77 -9.77
N TYR A 68 -0.66 -0.43 -11.00
CA TYR A 68 -0.06 0.64 -11.81
C TYR A 68 -0.98 1.85 -11.96
N ALA A 69 -2.15 1.84 -11.33
CA ALA A 69 -3.10 2.93 -11.36
C ALA A 69 -2.45 4.27 -11.00
N VAL A 70 -2.75 5.27 -11.82
CA VAL A 70 -2.47 6.68 -11.55
C VAL A 70 -3.83 7.37 -11.41
N PRO A 71 -4.13 8.00 -10.25
CA PRO A 71 -5.38 8.72 -10.08
C PRO A 71 -5.53 9.87 -11.07
N LYS A 72 -6.75 10.09 -11.56
CA LYS A 72 -7.06 11.21 -12.46
C LYS A 72 -7.79 12.29 -11.69
N VAL A 73 -7.23 13.49 -11.69
CA VAL A 73 -7.79 14.66 -11.00
C VAL A 73 -8.62 15.47 -11.99
N ASN A 74 -9.84 15.80 -11.59
CA ASN A 74 -10.75 16.69 -12.33
C ASN A 74 -11.20 17.83 -11.41
N GLN A 75 -10.83 19.07 -11.75
CA GLN A 75 -11.26 20.26 -11.02
C GLN A 75 -12.58 20.77 -11.60
N THR A 76 -13.68 20.42 -10.95
CA THR A 76 -15.03 20.74 -11.44
C THR A 76 -15.48 22.15 -11.05
N LEU A 77 -14.94 22.71 -9.96
CA LEU A 77 -15.20 24.06 -9.45
C LEU A 77 -13.95 24.60 -8.73
N PRO A 78 -13.83 25.92 -8.47
CA PRO A 78 -12.64 26.50 -7.84
C PRO A 78 -12.22 25.83 -6.52
N SER A 79 -13.18 25.31 -5.75
CA SER A 79 -12.95 24.68 -4.44
C SER A 79 -13.30 23.18 -4.40
N VAL A 80 -13.44 22.52 -5.55
CA VAL A 80 -13.80 21.09 -5.63
C VAL A 80 -12.87 20.33 -6.56
N LEU A 81 -12.28 19.23 -6.05
CA LEU A 81 -11.56 18.24 -6.83
C LEU A 81 -12.32 16.91 -6.79
N SER A 82 -12.63 16.37 -7.97
CA SER A 82 -13.09 15.00 -8.15
C SER A 82 -11.89 14.15 -8.56
N ILE A 83 -11.67 13.02 -7.89
CA ILE A 83 -10.55 12.12 -8.17
C ILE A 83 -11.09 10.74 -8.54
N ASP A 84 -10.77 10.27 -9.74
CA ASP A 84 -10.93 8.87 -10.12
C ASP A 84 -9.67 8.10 -9.69
N ALA A 85 -9.82 7.16 -8.77
CA ALA A 85 -8.72 6.34 -8.26
C ALA A 85 -8.24 5.27 -9.26
N SER A 86 -8.89 5.12 -10.42
CA SER A 86 -8.50 4.18 -11.47
C SER A 86 -8.38 2.73 -10.98
N ASN A 87 -9.26 2.30 -10.05
CA ASN A 87 -9.21 0.99 -9.38
C ASN A 87 -7.88 0.69 -8.66
N GLY A 88 -7.14 1.73 -8.28
CA GLY A 88 -5.88 1.62 -7.56
C GLY A 88 -6.04 1.35 -6.07
N PHE A 89 -4.91 1.35 -5.37
CA PHE A 89 -4.86 1.22 -3.92
C PHE A 89 -5.50 2.44 -3.23
N ALA A 90 -6.24 2.20 -2.15
CA ALA A 90 -6.79 3.24 -1.28
C ALA A 90 -5.80 3.66 -0.18
N TYR A 91 -4.59 4.07 -0.59
CA TYR A 91 -3.50 4.46 0.31
C TYR A 91 -2.92 5.83 -0.13
N PRO A 92 -2.64 6.74 0.83
CA PRO A 92 -2.10 8.07 0.54
C PRO A 92 -0.60 8.03 0.29
#